data_AF-A0A0S8KUA2-F1
#
_entry.id   AF-A0A0S8KUA2-F1
#
_cell.length_a   1.000
_cell.length_b   1.000
_cell.length_c   1.000
_cell.angle_alpha   90.00
_cell.angle_beta   90.00
_cell.angle_gamma   90.00
#
_symmetry.space_group_name_H-M   'P 1'
#
loop_
_entity.id
_entity.type
_entity.pdbx_description
1 polymer ?
#
loop_
_entity_poly.entity_id
_entity_poly.type
_entity_poly.pdbx_seq_one_letter_code
_entity_poly.pdbx_strand_id
1 'polypeptide(L)'
;MALVCRDAIRAKYPTARIVLYGSYARGQAGPESDLDLLVLLDEDVTPEKKRIIRDMLYDIGLAEDFVISVIIRSVEKWNSPISQAMLLYRIIQQEGIQVA
;
A
#
# COMPACT_ATOMS: atom_id res chain seq x y z
N MET A 1 -8.15 10.26 -1.62
CA MET A 1 -6.95 9.83 -0.88
C MET A 1 -6.07 8.83 -1.63
N ALA A 2 -6.51 7.59 -1.85
CA ALA A 2 -5.66 6.53 -2.43
C ALA A 2 -5.00 6.90 -3.78
N LEU A 3 -5.69 7.66 -4.64
CA LEU A 3 -5.14 8.18 -5.89
C LEU A 3 -3.96 9.15 -5.67
N VAL A 4 -4.06 10.04 -4.68
CA VAL A 4 -2.99 10.99 -4.32
C VAL A 4 -1.75 10.22 -3.85
N CYS A 5 -1.94 9.23 -2.97
CA CYS A 5 -0.87 8.36 -2.51
C CYS A 5 -0.20 7.61 -3.67
N ARG A 6 -1.01 7.05 -4.59
CA ARG A 6 -0.52 6.37 -5.78
C ARG A 6 0.32 7.30 -6.67
N ASP A 7 -0.17 8.51 -6.93
CA ASP A 7 0.51 9.47 -7.80
C ASP A 7 1.84 9.93 -7.22
N ALA A 8 1.88 10.22 -5.92
CA ALA A 8 3.11 10.55 -5.21
C ALA A 8 4.14 9.41 -5.27
N ILE A 9 3.71 8.17 -5.03
CA ILE A 9 4.59 7.00 -5.11
C ILE A 9 5.09 6.80 -6.54
N ARG A 10 4.19 6.86 -7.54
CA ARG A 10 4.54 6.63 -8.96
C ARG A 10 5.41 7.74 -9.54
N ALA A 11 5.40 8.94 -9.00
CA ALA A 11 6.35 9.98 -9.38
C ALA A 11 7.81 9.57 -9.14
N LYS A 12 8.07 8.71 -8.15
CA LYS A 12 9.42 8.18 -7.84
C LYS A 12 9.62 6.73 -8.27
N TYR A 13 8.57 5.92 -8.25
CA TYR A 13 8.57 4.51 -8.61
C TYR A 13 7.47 4.24 -9.66
N PRO A 14 7.70 4.59 -10.95
CA PRO A 14 6.64 4.63 -11.97
C PRO A 14 5.89 3.31 -12.18
N THR A 15 6.55 2.18 -11.94
CA THR A 15 5.95 0.84 -12.11
C THR A 15 5.31 0.31 -10.84
N ALA A 16 5.33 1.07 -9.73
CA ALA A 16 4.75 0.64 -8.47
C ALA A 16 3.26 0.29 -8.63
N ARG A 17 2.91 -0.89 -8.13
CA ARG A 17 1.52 -1.33 -8.01
C ARG A 17 1.03 -1.01 -6.62
N ILE A 18 -0.11 -0.32 -6.54
CA ILE A 18 -0.75 0.09 -5.30
C ILE A 18 -2.08 -0.64 -5.22
N VAL A 19 -2.29 -1.34 -4.11
CA VAL A 19 -3.52 -2.07 -3.81
C VAL A 19 -4.09 -1.51 -2.51
N LEU A 20 -5.31 -1.01 -2.57
CA LEU A 20 -6.10 -0.66 -1.40
C LEU A 20 -6.71 -1.94 -0.83
N TYR A 21 -6.58 -2.16 0.48
CA TYR A 21 -7.24 -3.25 1.17
C TYR A 21 -7.94 -2.74 2.44
N GLY A 22 -8.42 -3.65 3.29
CA GLY A 22 -9.00 -3.27 4.58
C GLY A 22 -10.42 -2.71 4.49
N SER A 23 -10.78 -1.85 5.44
CA SER A 23 -12.16 -1.34 5.59
C SER A 23 -12.60 -0.50 4.39
N TYR A 24 -11.72 0.32 3.81
CA TYR A 24 -12.00 1.12 2.62
C TYR A 24 -12.26 0.25 1.39
N ALA A 25 -11.48 -0.81 1.17
CA ALA A 25 -11.72 -1.72 0.05
C ALA A 25 -13.06 -2.46 0.18
N ARG A 26 -13.49 -2.77 1.39
CA ARG A 26 -14.77 -3.44 1.68
C ARG A 26 -15.98 -2.49 1.75
N GLY A 27 -15.80 -1.18 1.66
CA GLY A 27 -16.87 -0.19 1.84
C GLY A 27 -17.42 -0.13 3.28
N GLN A 28 -16.62 -0.56 4.25
CA GLN A 28 -16.96 -0.62 5.68
C GLN A 28 -16.16 0.40 6.51
N ALA A 29 -15.50 1.36 5.86
CA ALA A 29 -14.74 2.40 6.54
C ALA A 29 -15.66 3.35 7.31
N GLY A 30 -15.29 3.61 8.57
CA GLY A 30 -15.88 4.65 9.41
C GLY A 30 -14.98 5.89 9.50
N PRO A 31 -15.38 6.90 10.29
CA PRO A 31 -14.62 8.15 10.44
C PRO A 31 -13.17 7.97 10.92
N GLU A 32 -12.94 6.98 11.78
CA GLU A 32 -11.62 6.67 12.37
C GLU A 32 -10.87 5.57 11.62
N SER A 33 -11.25 5.24 10.39
CA SER A 33 -10.61 4.16 9.63
C SER A 33 -9.30 4.59 9.00
N ASP A 34 -8.25 3.79 9.20
CA ASP A 34 -7.00 3.92 8.47
C ASP A 34 -7.15 3.58 6.97
N LEU A 35 -6.26 4.11 6.15
CA LEU A 35 -6.12 3.77 4.73
C LEU A 35 -5.02 2.73 4.59
N ASP A 36 -5.44 1.48 4.41
CA ASP A 36 -4.56 0.34 4.25
C ASP A 36 -4.08 0.17 2.79
N LEU A 37 -2.79 0.37 2.55
CA LEU A 37 -2.17 0.27 1.23
C LEU A 37 -1.09 -0.81 1.18
N LEU A 38 -1.13 -1.66 0.16
CA LEU A 38 -0.03 -2.51 -0.24
C LEU A 38 0.67 -1.86 -1.45
N VAL A 39 1.96 -1.59 -1.30
CA VAL A 39 2.83 -1.08 -2.36
C VAL A 39 3.78 -2.18 -2.78
N LEU A 40 3.69 -2.57 -4.05
CA LEU A 40 4.57 -3.55 -4.68
C LEU A 40 5.50 -2.85 -5.66
N LEU A 41 6.81 -3.01 -5.45
CA LEU A 41 7.84 -2.54 -6.38
C LEU A 41 8.37 -3.71 -7.21
N ASP A 42 8.65 -3.48 -8.49
CA ASP A 42 9.30 -4.47 -9.37
C ASP A 42 10.82 -4.57 -9.13
N GLU A 43 11.30 -3.97 -8.05
CA GLU A 43 12.70 -3.94 -7.63
C GLU A 43 12.82 -4.29 -6.14
N ASP A 44 14.06 -4.54 -5.70
CA ASP A 44 14.32 -4.90 -4.32
C ASP A 44 14.00 -3.74 -3.37
N VAL A 45 13.26 -4.05 -2.31
CA VAL A 45 12.79 -3.08 -1.32
C VAL A 45 13.79 -2.99 -0.17
N THR A 46 14.69 -2.00 -0.26
CA THR A 46 15.65 -1.67 0.80
C THR A 46 15.01 -0.89 1.95
N PRO A 47 15.62 -0.85 3.16
CA PRO A 47 15.14 -0.02 4.26
C PRO A 47 15.00 1.46 3.89
N GLU A 48 15.91 1.98 3.07
CA GLU A 48 15.89 3.35 2.58
C GLU A 48 14.67 3.62 1.70
N LYS A 49 14.36 2.76 0.72
CA LYS A 49 13.17 2.90 -0.12
C LYS A 49 11.88 2.86 0.71
N LYS A 50 11.83 1.96 1.71
CA LYS A 50 10.69 1.91 2.65
C LYS A 50 10.55 3.21 3.44
N ARG A 51 11.67 3.78 3.91
CA ARG A 51 11.65 5.06 4.62
C ARG A 51 11.13 6.17 3.72
N ILE A 52 11.66 6.30 2.50
CA ILE A 52 11.22 7.31 1.53
C ILE A 52 9.72 7.23 1.26
N ILE A 53 9.18 6.03 1.03
CA ILE A 53 7.74 5.85 0.75
C ILE A 53 6.92 6.17 2.01
N ARG A 54 7.36 5.73 3.19
CA ARG A 54 6.64 6.03 4.44
C ARG A 54 6.64 7.51 4.77
N ASP A 55 7.78 8.19 4.64
CA ASP A 55 7.90 9.63 4.92
C ASP A 55 6.96 10.41 3.98
N MET A 56 6.95 10.06 2.69
CA MET A 56 6.04 10.64 1.70
C MET A 56 4.56 10.41 2.04
N LEU A 57 4.18 9.19 2.43
CA LEU A 57 2.79 8.90 2.81
C LEU A 57 2.41 9.55 4.14
N TYR A 58 3.37 9.70 5.06
CA TYR A 58 3.16 10.40 6.32
C TYR A 58 2.84 11.88 6.08
N ASP A 59 3.61 12.55 5.22
CA ASP A 59 3.36 13.95 4.87
C ASP A 59 1.97 14.15 4.23
N ILE A 60 1.57 13.23 3.33
CA ILE A 60 0.24 13.24 2.70
C ILE A 60 -0.86 13.01 3.75
N GLY A 61 -0.69 11.99 4.61
CA GLY A 61 -1.64 11.68 5.66
C GLY A 61 -1.82 12.85 6.63
N LEU A 62 -0.73 13.49 7.03
CA LEU A 62 -0.77 14.66 7.92
C LEU A 62 -1.48 15.85 7.28
N ALA A 63 -1.23 16.13 6.00
CA ALA A 63 -1.85 17.26 5.30
C ALA A 63 -3.38 17.10 5.14
N GLU A 64 -3.84 15.86 5.08
CA GLU A 64 -5.24 15.51 4.80
C GLU A 64 -5.99 14.97 6.02
N ASP A 65 -5.37 15.04 7.21
CA ASP A 65 -5.88 14.50 8.49
C ASP A 65 -6.31 13.02 8.38
N PHE A 66 -5.42 12.21 7.79
CA PHE A 66 -5.69 10.83 7.42
C PHE A 66 -4.57 9.88 7.88
N VAL A 67 -4.91 8.80 8.59
CA VAL A 67 -3.93 7.77 8.99
C VAL A 67 -3.73 6.78 7.84
N ILE A 68 -2.49 6.65 7.35
CA ILE A 68 -2.15 5.75 6.26
C ILE A 68 -1.26 4.61 6.78
N SER A 69 -1.79 3.39 6.69
CA SER A 69 -1.08 2.15 7.03
C SER A 69 -0.56 1.51 5.75
N VAL A 70 0.75 1.27 5.66
CA VAL A 70 1.37 0.80 4.41
C VAL A 70 2.25 -0.44 4.58
N ILE A 71 2.03 -1.44 3.71
CA ILE A 71 2.92 -2.59 3.53
C ILE A 71 3.69 -2.40 2.23
N ILE A 72 5.02 -2.46 2.32
CA ILE A 72 5.91 -2.26 1.17
C ILE A 72 6.73 -3.52 0.94
N ARG A 73 6.56 -4.15 -0.23
CA ARG A 73 7.23 -5.39 -0.63
C ARG A 73 7.70 -5.33 -2.08
N SER A 74 8.72 -6.12 -2.42
CA SER A 74 8.98 -6.40 -3.83
C SER A 74 7.93 -7.39 -4.32
N VAL A 75 7.63 -7.34 -5.60
CA VAL A 75 6.71 -8.28 -6.26
C VAL A 75 7.16 -9.72 -6.06
N GLU A 76 8.46 -9.98 -6.19
CA GLU A 76 9.06 -11.29 -5.95
C GLU A 76 8.76 -11.80 -4.53
N LYS A 77 9.04 -11.00 -3.50
CA LYS A 77 8.83 -11.40 -2.10
C LYS A 77 7.35 -11.57 -1.79
N TRP A 78 6.50 -10.69 -2.32
CA TRP A 78 5.04 -10.79 -2.14
C TRP A 78 4.48 -12.09 -2.71
N ASN A 79 4.98 -12.53 -3.87
CA ASN A 79 4.55 -13.76 -4.51
C ASN A 79 5.30 -15.01 -4.01
N SER A 80 6.16 -14.90 -3.01
CA SER A 80 6.87 -16.06 -2.45
C SER A 80 5.92 -17.04 -1.75
N PRO A 81 6.24 -18.34 -1.68
CA PRO A 81 5.40 -19.33 -0.99
C PRO A 81 5.11 -18.97 0.47
N ILE A 82 6.08 -18.33 1.15
CA ILE A 82 5.93 -17.88 2.54
C ILE A 82 4.85 -16.79 2.63
N SER A 83 4.86 -15.81 1.73
CA SER A 83 3.83 -14.77 1.69
C SER A 83 2.47 -15.33 1.29
N GLN A 84 2.40 -16.21 0.30
CA GLN A 84 1.15 -16.85 -0.14
C GLN A 84 0.49 -17.68 0.98
N ALA A 85 1.28 -18.25 1.89
CA ALA A 85 0.76 -18.98 3.03
C ALA A 85 0.05 -18.06 4.05
N MET A 86 0.41 -16.78 4.13
CA MET A 86 -0.15 -15.82 5.08
C MET A 86 -1.62 -15.50 4.78
N LEU A 87 -2.44 -15.39 5.84
CA LEU A 87 -3.85 -15.00 5.71
C LEU A 87 -4.01 -13.64 5.02
N LEU A 88 -3.15 -12.67 5.37
CA LEU A 88 -3.16 -11.34 4.79
C LEU A 88 -3.03 -11.36 3.26
N TYR A 89 -2.13 -12.20 2.71
CA TYR A 89 -1.99 -12.34 1.27
C TYR A 89 -3.31 -12.75 0.62
N ARG A 90 -3.98 -13.76 1.17
CA ARG A 90 -5.25 -14.27 0.63
C ARG A 90 -6.36 -13.23 0.69
N ILE A 91 -6.47 -12.50 1.79
CA ILE A 91 -7.44 -11.40 1.96
C ILE A 91 -7.18 -10.32 0.90
N ILE A 92 -5.95 -9.86 0.74
CA ILE A 92 -5.62 -8.82 -0.24
C ILE A 92 -5.86 -9.32 -1.68
N GLN A 93 -5.61 -10.59 -1.98
CA GLN A 93 -5.93 -11.15 -3.30
C GLN A 93 -7.44 -11.22 -3.58
N GLN A 94 -8.27 -11.44 -2.56
CA GLN A 94 -9.73 -11.57 -2.71
C GLN A 94 -10.46 -10.22 -2.68
N GLU A 95 -10.04 -9.33 -1.78
CA GLU A 95 -10.75 -8.10 -1.45
C GLU A 95 -9.98 -6.84 -1.88
N GLY A 96 -8.71 -6.96 -2.24
CA GLY A 96 -7.87 -5.83 -2.60
C GLY A 96 -8.31 -5.17 -3.91
N ILE A 97 -8.36 -3.84 -3.91
CA ILE A 97 -8.69 -3.03 -5.08
C ILE A 97 -7.41 -2.39 -5.61
N GLN A 98 -7.06 -2.70 -6.86
CA GLN A 98 -5.94 -2.03 -7.51
C GLN A 98 -6.28 -0.56 -7.76
N VAL A 99 -5.42 0.33 -7.27
CA VAL A 99 -5.56 1.76 -7.49
C VAL A 99 -4.95 2.09 -8.86
N ALA A 100 -5.79 2.13 -9.89
CA ALA A 100 -5.42 2.29 -11.30
C ALA A 100 -5.09 3.74 -11.62
#